data_AF-A0A946QBP1-F1
#
_entry.id   AF-A0A946QBP1-F1
#
_cell.length_a   1.000
_cell.length_b   1.000
_cell.length_c   1.000
_cell.angle_alpha   90.00
_cell.angle_beta   90.00
_cell.angle_gamma   90.00
#
_symmetry.space_group_name_H-M   'P 1'
#
loop_
_entity.id
_entity.type
_entity.pdbx_description
1 polymer ?
#
loop_
_entity_poly.entity_id
_entity_poly.type
_entity_poly.pdbx_seq_one_letter_code
_entity_poly.pdbx_strand_id
1 'polypeptide(L)'
;MSKVKNKRIEAQQQLQESKVKKNAKIIAILFWFGSSLYIYSSDVGFSDVYSWKPFVFFILGPLFSAIVFGNIIYSLQKIIEKLLIKFLAANKPQLIPPLIVVIFFCVLIGIFLVIFEFAKILQILLH
;
A
#
# COMPACT_ATOMS: atom_id res chain seq x y z
N MET A 1 30.87 22.39 -4.49
CA MET A 1 29.40 22.23 -4.29
C MET A 1 29.05 22.79 -2.91
N SER A 2 28.17 23.79 -2.77
CA SER A 2 28.00 24.52 -1.48
C SER A 2 27.18 23.73 -0.46
N LYS A 3 27.55 23.80 0.84
CA LYS A 3 26.84 23.14 1.96
C LYS A 3 25.33 23.43 1.98
N VAL A 4 24.91 24.61 1.51
CA VAL A 4 23.51 25.03 1.44
C VAL A 4 22.74 24.28 0.36
N LYS A 5 23.38 23.97 -0.78
CA LYS A 5 22.75 23.20 -1.88
C LYS A 5 22.50 21.75 -1.46
N ASN A 6 23.43 21.13 -0.73
CA ASN A 6 23.27 19.75 -0.23
C ASN A 6 22.13 19.63 0.79
N LYS A 7 22.05 20.55 1.76
CA LYS A 7 20.95 20.57 2.75
C LYS A 7 19.56 20.70 2.11
N ARG A 8 19.43 21.48 1.03
CA ARG A 8 18.16 21.62 0.30
C ARG A 8 17.77 20.33 -0.43
N ILE A 9 18.74 19.64 -1.03
CA ILE A 9 18.51 18.36 -1.71
C ILE A 9 18.09 17.27 -0.72
N GLU A 10 18.76 17.17 0.43
CA GLU A 10 18.40 16.24 1.50
C GLU A 10 16.98 16.50 2.02
N ALA A 11 16.63 17.77 2.28
CA ALA A 11 15.28 18.13 2.71
C ALA A 11 14.22 17.77 1.66
N GLN A 12 14.50 17.96 0.37
CA GLN A 12 13.59 17.58 -0.72
C GLN A 12 13.41 16.06 -0.81
N GLN A 13 14.48 15.28 -0.64
CA GLN A 13 14.42 13.82 -0.60
C GLN A 13 13.57 13.32 0.57
N GLN A 14 13.79 13.85 1.77
CA GLN A 14 12.99 13.49 2.95
C GLN A 14 11.50 13.80 2.77
N LEU A 15 11.17 14.94 2.16
CA LEU A 15 9.79 15.30 1.85
C LEU A 15 9.17 14.34 0.84
N GLN A 16 9.91 13.94 -0.19
CA GLN A 16 9.43 12.97 -1.18
C GLN A 16 9.22 11.59 -0.54
N GLU A 17 10.16 11.11 0.28
CA GLU A 17 10.02 9.83 0.97
C GLU A 17 8.83 9.80 1.93
N SER A 18 8.60 10.89 2.67
CA SER A 18 7.46 11.03 3.56
C SER A 18 6.13 10.98 2.78
N LYS A 19 6.06 11.67 1.63
CA LYS A 19 4.89 11.62 0.74
C LYS A 19 4.62 10.22 0.21
N VAL A 20 5.64 9.52 -0.27
CA VAL A 20 5.51 8.15 -0.80
C VAL A 20 5.04 7.20 0.29
N LYS A 21 5.63 7.29 1.50
CA LYS A 21 5.19 6.48 2.64
C LYS A 21 3.74 6.76 3.04
N LYS A 22 3.33 8.03 3.04
CA LYS A 22 1.93 8.41 3.30
C LYS A 22 0.98 7.84 2.25
N ASN A 23 1.33 7.95 0.97
CA ASN A 23 0.52 7.42 -0.13
C ASN A 23 0.37 5.89 -0.04
N ALA A 24 1.44 5.16 0.27
CA ALA A 24 1.38 3.71 0.46
C ALA A 24 0.39 3.30 1.57
N LYS A 25 0.35 4.04 2.69
CA LYS A 25 -0.64 3.82 3.76
C LYS A 25 -2.07 4.11 3.30
N ILE A 26 -2.28 5.20 2.56
CA ILE A 26 -3.59 5.55 2.02
C ILE A 26 -4.08 4.45 1.07
N ILE A 27 -3.23 3.98 0.16
CA ILE A 27 -3.57 2.90 -0.77
C ILE A 27 -3.97 1.62 0.00
N ALA A 28 -3.19 1.23 1.01
CA ALA A 28 -3.52 0.08 1.85
C ALA A 28 -4.89 0.22 2.54
N ILE A 29 -5.19 1.41 3.08
CA ILE A 29 -6.51 1.70 3.66
C ILE A 29 -7.61 1.55 2.62
N LEU A 30 -7.44 2.11 1.42
CA LEU A 30 -8.43 2.04 0.35
C LEU A 30 -8.67 0.61 -0.12
N PHE A 31 -7.61 -0.19 -0.25
CA PHE A 31 -7.71 -1.61 -0.61
C PHE A 31 -8.45 -2.41 0.46
N TRP A 32 -8.16 -2.15 1.73
CA TRP A 32 -8.90 -2.73 2.83
C TRP A 32 -10.37 -2.32 2.78
N PHE A 33 -10.65 -1.03 2.65
CA PHE A 33 -12.02 -0.51 2.65
C PHE A 33 -12.84 -1.06 1.49
N GLY A 34 -12.26 -1.13 0.29
CA GLY A 34 -12.91 -1.76 -0.87
C GLY A 34 -13.20 -3.24 -0.65
N SER A 35 -12.26 -3.96 -0.04
CA SER A 35 -12.45 -5.37 0.34
C SER A 35 -13.57 -5.54 1.37
N SER A 36 -13.56 -4.72 2.43
CA SER A 36 -14.58 -4.71 3.48
C SER A 36 -15.97 -4.39 2.92
N LEU A 37 -16.09 -3.42 2.00
CA LEU A 37 -17.37 -3.07 1.38
C LEU A 37 -17.92 -4.21 0.53
N TYR A 38 -17.07 -4.89 -0.25
CA TYR A 38 -17.47 -6.05 -1.02
C TYR A 38 -17.98 -7.18 -0.12
N ILE A 39 -17.22 -7.50 0.94
CA ILE A 39 -17.60 -8.51 1.92
C ILE A 39 -18.92 -8.13 2.60
N TYR A 40 -19.05 -6.89 3.07
CA TYR A 40 -20.27 -6.36 3.67
C TYR A 40 -21.49 -6.49 2.74
N SER A 41 -21.34 -6.19 1.46
CA SER A 41 -22.43 -6.27 0.49
C SER A 41 -22.90 -7.69 0.16
N SER A 42 -22.09 -8.71 0.49
CA SER A 42 -22.35 -10.11 0.14
C SER A 42 -22.72 -11.00 1.32
N ASP A 43 -22.60 -10.51 2.56
CA ASP A 43 -22.91 -11.26 3.79
C ASP A 43 -24.13 -10.66 4.52
N VAL A 44 -25.19 -11.47 4.62
CA VAL A 44 -26.47 -11.10 5.23
C VAL A 44 -26.39 -10.97 6.76
N GLY A 45 -25.42 -11.61 7.41
CA GLY A 45 -25.22 -11.59 8.88
C GLY A 45 -24.19 -10.54 9.35
N PHE A 46 -23.72 -9.69 8.45
CA PHE A 46 -22.70 -8.70 8.78
C PHE A 46 -23.25 -7.50 9.56
N SER A 47 -24.53 -7.17 9.35
CA SER A 47 -25.24 -6.04 9.96
C SER A 47 -26.03 -6.41 11.21
N ASP A 48 -25.87 -7.61 11.76
CA ASP A 48 -26.52 -8.00 13.00
C ASP A 48 -26.19 -7.00 14.12
N VAL A 49 -27.21 -6.56 14.84
CA VAL A 49 -27.19 -5.41 15.77
C VAL A 49 -26.13 -5.54 16.88
N TYR A 50 -25.69 -6.77 17.19
CA TYR A 50 -24.68 -7.08 18.19
C TYR A 50 -23.33 -7.54 17.62
N SER A 51 -23.17 -7.49 16.30
CA SER A 51 -21.96 -7.98 15.63
C SER A 51 -20.81 -6.98 15.77
N TRP A 52 -19.67 -7.47 16.25
CA TRP A 52 -18.42 -6.71 16.30
C TRP A 52 -17.76 -6.58 14.90
N LYS A 53 -18.28 -7.28 13.88
CA LYS A 53 -17.71 -7.32 12.52
C LYS A 53 -17.57 -5.92 11.89
N PRO A 54 -18.58 -5.02 11.89
CA PRO A 54 -18.42 -3.67 11.32
C PRO A 54 -17.31 -2.87 12.00
N PHE A 55 -17.17 -2.98 13.32
CA PHE A 55 -16.11 -2.29 14.05
C PHE A 55 -14.72 -2.80 13.63
N VAL A 56 -14.53 -4.12 13.53
CA VAL A 56 -13.24 -4.68 13.05
C VAL A 56 -12.95 -4.26 11.62
N PHE A 57 -13.92 -4.36 10.72
CA PHE A 57 -13.66 -4.17 9.30
C PHE A 57 -13.53 -2.70 8.87
N PHE A 58 -14.18 -1.77 9.58
CA PHE A 58 -14.20 -0.36 9.20
C PHE A 58 -13.45 0.57 10.16
N ILE A 59 -13.13 0.14 11.38
CA ILE A 59 -12.34 0.93 12.34
C ILE A 59 -10.94 0.33 12.52
N LEU A 60 -10.85 -0.91 13.02
CA LEU A 60 -9.54 -1.53 13.32
C LEU A 60 -8.80 -1.95 12.05
N GLY A 61 -9.51 -2.48 11.07
CA GLY A 61 -8.98 -3.04 9.83
C GLY A 61 -8.22 -2.02 8.98
N PRO A 62 -8.76 -0.80 8.73
CA PRO A 62 -8.02 0.26 8.05
C PRO A 62 -6.73 0.65 8.76
N LEU A 63 -6.74 0.72 10.11
CA LEU A 63 -5.55 1.02 10.90
C LEU A 63 -4.50 -0.09 10.77
N PHE A 64 -4.92 -1.34 10.92
CA PHE A 64 -4.08 -2.51 10.71
C PHE A 64 -3.48 -2.51 9.30
N SER A 65 -4.31 -2.28 8.29
CA SER A 65 -3.89 -2.26 6.89
C SER A 65 -2.85 -1.18 6.60
N ALA A 66 -3.08 0.03 7.14
CA ALA A 66 -2.11 1.12 7.01
C ALA A 66 -0.75 0.78 7.63
N ILE A 67 -0.74 0.10 8.77
CA ILE A 67 0.49 -0.26 9.49
C ILE A 67 1.21 -1.43 8.81
N VAL A 68 0.49 -2.47 8.43
CA VAL A 68 1.08 -3.68 7.85
C VAL A 68 1.29 -3.52 6.36
N PHE A 69 0.20 -3.51 5.59
CA PHE A 69 0.26 -3.46 4.13
C PHE A 69 0.81 -2.14 3.61
N GLY A 70 0.54 -1.02 4.28
CA GLY A 70 1.11 0.28 3.90
C GLY A 70 2.65 0.30 3.97
N ASN A 71 3.24 -0.35 4.98
CA ASN A 71 4.70 -0.48 5.07
C ASN A 71 5.25 -1.49 4.07
N ILE A 72 4.51 -2.57 3.76
CA ILE A 72 4.89 -3.54 2.73
C ILE A 72 4.92 -2.87 1.35
N ILE A 73 3.86 -2.14 0.96
CA ILE A 73 3.78 -1.41 -0.31
C ILE A 73 4.96 -0.45 -0.44
N TYR A 74 5.22 0.35 0.59
CA TYR A 74 6.33 1.30 0.61
C TYR A 74 7.69 0.61 0.41
N SER A 75 7.92 -0.50 1.12
CA SER A 75 9.17 -1.25 1.05
C SER A 75 9.37 -1.89 -0.33
N LEU A 76 8.31 -2.48 -0.89
CA LEU A 76 8.33 -3.06 -2.24
C LEU A 76 8.62 -2.00 -3.30
N GLN A 77 8.01 -0.81 -3.20
CA GLN A 77 8.31 0.29 -4.11
C GLN A 77 9.81 0.62 -4.10
N LYS A 78 10.41 0.77 -2.91
CA LYS A 78 11.86 1.02 -2.78
C LYS A 78 12.73 -0.09 -3.36
N ILE A 79 12.33 -1.35 -3.18
CA ILE A 79 13.05 -2.51 -3.73
C ILE A 79 12.98 -2.48 -5.26
N ILE A 80 11.79 -2.27 -5.84
CA ILE A 80 11.58 -2.18 -7.28
C ILE A 80 12.42 -1.04 -7.88
N GLU A 81 12.36 0.15 -7.28
CA GLU A 81 13.16 1.31 -7.70
C GLU A 81 14.66 1.00 -7.70
N LYS A 82 15.20 0.44 -6.59
CA LYS A 82 16.62 0.08 -6.51
C LYS A 82 17.03 -0.96 -7.53
N LEU A 83 16.22 -2.00 -7.73
CA LEU A 83 16.54 -3.06 -8.68
C LEU A 83 16.55 -2.51 -10.12
N LEU A 84 15.53 -1.77 -10.50
CA LEU A 84 15.44 -1.20 -11.86
C LEU A 84 16.58 -0.22 -12.13
N ILE A 85 16.91 0.66 -11.18
CA ILE A 85 18.05 1.56 -11.32
C ILE A 85 19.35 0.76 -11.47
N LYS A 86 19.58 -0.27 -10.64
CA LYS A 86 20.78 -1.10 -10.71
C LYS A 86 20.96 -1.79 -12.07
N PHE A 87 19.89 -2.28 -12.67
CA PHE A 87 19.97 -3.03 -13.94
C PHE A 87 19.93 -2.14 -15.19
N LEU A 88 19.18 -1.02 -15.18
CA LEU A 88 18.94 -0.23 -16.38
C LEU A 88 19.72 1.09 -16.46
N ALA A 89 20.33 1.56 -15.36
CA ALA A 89 21.03 2.85 -15.35
C ALA A 89 22.15 2.94 -16.39
N ALA A 90 22.87 1.83 -16.65
CA ALA A 90 23.99 1.81 -17.58
C ALA A 90 23.56 1.78 -19.05
N ASN A 91 22.42 1.14 -19.36
CA ASN A 91 22.04 0.83 -20.75
C ASN A 91 20.93 1.75 -21.26
N LYS A 92 19.85 1.94 -20.49
CA LYS A 92 18.64 2.65 -20.94
C LYS A 92 17.94 3.37 -19.75
N PRO A 93 18.55 4.45 -19.21
CA PRO A 93 18.01 5.14 -18.03
C PRO A 93 16.63 5.78 -18.27
N GLN A 94 16.31 6.11 -19.53
CA GLN A 94 15.02 6.70 -19.92
C GLN A 94 13.82 5.75 -19.71
N LEU A 95 14.07 4.42 -19.69
CA LEU A 95 13.02 3.42 -19.47
C LEU A 95 12.72 3.16 -17.99
N ILE A 96 13.55 3.67 -17.07
CA ILE A 96 13.39 3.41 -15.63
C ILE A 96 12.05 3.92 -15.10
N PRO A 97 11.64 5.19 -15.32
CA PRO A 97 10.38 5.70 -14.79
C PRO A 97 9.12 4.94 -15.27
N PRO A 98 8.91 4.67 -16.58
CA PRO A 98 7.71 3.95 -17.01
C PRO A 98 7.69 2.50 -16.50
N LEU A 99 8.85 1.83 -16.42
CA LEU A 99 8.92 0.47 -15.88
C LEU A 99 8.60 0.40 -14.39
N ILE A 100 9.08 1.37 -13.58
CA ILE A 100 8.74 1.44 -12.15
C ILE A 100 7.21 1.50 -12.00
N VAL A 101 6.54 2.37 -12.75
CA VAL A 101 5.09 2.54 -12.65
C VAL A 101 4.34 1.26 -13.02
N VAL A 102 4.70 0.63 -14.15
CA VAL A 102 4.03 -0.59 -14.61
C VAL A 102 4.24 -1.74 -13.62
N ILE A 103 5.49 -2.00 -13.21
CA ILE A 103 5.81 -3.08 -12.29
C ILE A 103 5.15 -2.84 -10.93
N PHE A 104 5.19 -1.61 -10.43
CA PHE A 104 4.56 -1.27 -9.17
C PHE A 104 3.04 -1.43 -9.22
N PHE A 105 2.39 -1.07 -10.33
CA PHE A 105 0.96 -1.29 -10.52
C PHE A 105 0.59 -2.79 -10.48
N CYS A 106 1.37 -3.64 -11.16
CA CYS A 106 1.18 -5.10 -11.08
C CYS A 106 1.31 -5.62 -9.64
N VAL A 107 2.30 -5.12 -8.89
CA VAL A 107 2.49 -5.48 -7.48
C VAL A 107 1.32 -5.00 -6.62
N LEU A 108 0.77 -3.80 -6.87
CA LEU A 108 -0.40 -3.30 -6.16
C LEU A 108 -1.62 -4.20 -6.37
N ILE A 109 -1.86 -4.72 -7.57
CA ILE A 109 -2.93 -5.69 -7.83
C ILE A 109 -2.71 -6.96 -6.98
N GLY A 110 -1.50 -7.50 -6.96
CA GLY A 110 -1.17 -8.66 -6.14
C GLY A 110 -1.42 -8.41 -4.65
N ILE A 111 -1.03 -7.24 -4.13
CA ILE A 111 -1.27 -6.85 -2.74
C ILE A 111 -2.75 -6.71 -2.44
N PHE A 112 -3.53 -6.12 -3.37
CA PHE A 112 -4.98 -6.03 -3.21
C PHE A 112 -5.61 -7.42 -3.05
N LEU A 113 -5.23 -8.39 -3.88
CA LEU A 113 -5.73 -9.77 -3.77
C LEU A 113 -5.37 -10.41 -2.42
N VAL A 114 -4.14 -10.18 -1.92
CA VAL A 114 -3.71 -10.67 -0.61
C VAL A 114 -4.54 -10.04 0.52
N ILE A 115 -4.78 -8.73 0.46
CA ILE A 115 -5.63 -8.02 1.44
C ILE A 115 -7.06 -8.58 1.40
N PHE A 116 -7.60 -8.79 0.21
CA PHE A 116 -8.95 -9.28 0.00
C PHE A 116 -9.14 -10.69 0.58
N GLU A 117 -8.23 -11.62 0.29
CA GLU A 117 -8.27 -12.97 0.86
C GLU A 117 -8.06 -12.95 2.38
N PHE A 118 -7.17 -12.10 2.89
CA PHE A 118 -7.01 -11.92 4.33
C PHE A 118 -8.31 -11.43 4.99
N ALA A 119 -9.00 -10.47 4.37
CA ALA A 119 -10.27 -9.94 4.88
C ALA A 119 -11.37 -11.01 4.88
N LYS A 120 -11.44 -11.89 3.87
CA LYS A 120 -12.35 -13.05 3.87
C LYS A 120 -12.05 -14.03 4.98
N ILE A 121 -10.79 -14.38 5.18
CA ILE A 121 -10.39 -15.29 6.27
C ILE A 121 -10.79 -14.69 7.62
N LEU A 122 -10.55 -13.39 7.80
CA LEU A 122 -10.95 -12.67 9.01
C LEU A 122 -12.47 -12.69 9.22
N GLN A 123 -13.26 -12.58 8.14
CA GLN A 123 -14.72 -12.67 8.21
C GLN A 123 -15.16 -14.04 8.74
N ILE A 124 -14.56 -15.12 8.25
CA ILE A 124 -14.84 -16.49 8.70
C ILE A 124 -14.46 -16.67 10.17
N LEU A 125 -13.32 -16.12 10.60
CA LEU A 125 -12.87 -16.22 12.00
C LEU A 125 -13.74 -15.43 12.98
N LEU A 126 -14.42 -14.39 12.50
CA LEU A 126 -15.34 -13.57 13.28
C LEU A 126 -16.80 -14.05 13.16
N HIS A 127 -17.04 -15.17 12.46
CA HIS A 127 -18.37 -15.71 12.25
C HIS A 127 -18.84 -16.60 13.40
#